data_AF-A0A5E4MFY0-F1
#
_entry.id   AF-A0A5E4MFY0-F1
#
_cell.length_a   1.000
_cell.length_b   1.000
_cell.length_c   1.000
_cell.angle_alpha   90.00
_cell.angle_beta   90.00
_cell.angle_gamma   90.00
#
_symmetry.space_group_name_H-M   'P 1'
#
loop_
_entity.id
_entity.type
_entity.pdbx_description
1 polymer ?
#
loop_
_entity_poly.entity_id
_entity_poly.type
_entity_poly.pdbx_seq_one_letter_code
_entity_poly.pdbx_strand_id
1 'polypeptide(L)'
;MNMPKSIIFIFMVFISLANADRKLHAEFNPGCKVDHCSSLNLAYIRSDGDNDTVHFLFDFTEKPSLVILTSAKDSVIKVNYTATIETLKFTKTPLYTFATVFNNLYEFNDVNDTAKIENGENIITMNFNQFNWKLISLKNYDNKSVEVNISSKYFRAPGIEKHGNVSITLKIYGEKGIGSKLPCLTHTPESGELTITLDQLKTNFTKSRFAVELLSLSSFPFNKSEEISVDTFSDDKLSGGTFLNYLVTTKGDDKEGGGGYLSWKPVMYKAADTHALNSSSTNQYAVLDHFDVKDWTKTPLFTMFNNSIFDHSYLLKATNVSFGQPNDDFYRKSNYLYWTFLVGVGAPPHSRIGFLELSIIASLLLMSTITMIIMFCVFMRWVSSKRNSIIYGQ
;
A
#
# COMPACT_ATOMS: atom_id res chain seq x y z
N MET A 1 -38.55 -23.03 44.68
CA MET A 1 -37.16 -23.29 44.27
C MET A 1 -36.99 -22.70 42.88
N ASN A 2 -36.75 -21.39 42.80
CA ASN A 2 -36.73 -20.64 41.54
C ASN A 2 -35.35 -19.99 41.36
N MET A 3 -34.59 -20.51 40.41
CA MET A 3 -33.29 -19.98 39.99
C MET A 3 -33.53 -18.88 38.95
N PRO A 4 -32.88 -17.70 39.03
CA PRO A 4 -33.17 -16.60 38.11
C PRO A 4 -32.52 -16.84 36.74
N LYS A 5 -33.33 -16.73 35.69
CA LYS A 5 -32.99 -16.89 34.26
C LYS A 5 -32.09 -15.77 33.69
N SER A 6 -31.09 -15.28 34.42
CA SER A 6 -30.37 -14.05 34.02
C SER A 6 -28.86 -14.16 33.79
N ILE A 7 -28.30 -15.37 33.71
CA ILE A 7 -26.85 -15.57 33.49
C ILE A 7 -26.60 -16.53 32.32
N ILE A 8 -27.15 -16.23 31.15
CA ILE A 8 -26.68 -16.83 29.87
C ILE A 8 -26.88 -15.78 28.78
N PHE A 9 -26.05 -14.73 28.77
CA PHE A 9 -25.92 -13.86 27.59
C PHE A 9 -24.55 -13.19 27.56
N ILE A 10 -23.49 -14.00 27.60
CA ILE A 10 -22.12 -13.50 27.39
C ILE A 10 -21.38 -14.54 26.56
N PHE A 11 -20.76 -14.05 25.48
CA PHE A 11 -19.83 -14.74 24.56
C PHE A 11 -20.39 -15.64 23.46
N MET A 12 -20.90 -15.02 22.38
CA MET A 12 -20.64 -15.52 21.03
C MET A 12 -20.65 -14.35 20.02
N VAL A 13 -19.56 -13.59 20.01
CA VAL A 13 -19.19 -12.77 18.84
C VAL A 13 -17.86 -13.31 18.33
N PHE A 14 -17.91 -14.49 17.73
CA PHE A 14 -16.91 -14.89 16.76
C PHE A 14 -17.49 -14.57 15.39
N ILE A 15 -17.30 -13.34 14.93
CA ILE A 15 -17.40 -13.06 13.50
C ILE A 15 -16.11 -13.61 12.91
N SER A 16 -16.14 -14.85 12.43
CA SER A 16 -15.20 -15.31 11.44
C SER A 16 -15.50 -14.53 10.16
N LEU A 17 -14.86 -13.36 9.99
CA LEU A 17 -14.67 -12.85 8.64
C LEU A 17 -13.85 -13.91 7.93
N ALA A 18 -14.47 -14.61 6.99
CA ALA A 18 -13.82 -15.54 6.10
C ALA A 18 -12.58 -14.82 5.52
N ASN A 19 -11.41 -15.32 5.86
CA ASN A 19 -10.20 -14.96 5.13
C ASN A 19 -10.40 -15.59 3.75
N ALA A 20 -10.65 -14.79 2.72
CA ALA A 20 -10.72 -15.30 1.37
C ALA A 20 -9.29 -15.59 0.92
N ASP A 21 -8.89 -16.85 0.95
CA ASP A 21 -7.64 -17.30 0.35
C ASP A 21 -7.81 -17.24 -1.18
N ARG A 22 -6.90 -16.56 -1.87
CA ARG A 22 -6.90 -16.46 -3.32
C ARG A 22 -5.80 -17.33 -3.92
N LYS A 23 -6.09 -17.90 -5.09
CA LYS A 23 -5.13 -18.69 -5.85
C LYS A 23 -4.30 -17.81 -6.77
N LEU A 24 -2.98 -17.83 -6.60
CA LEU A 24 -2.04 -17.04 -7.36
C LEU A 24 -1.50 -17.80 -8.59
N HIS A 25 -1.55 -17.13 -9.72
CA HIS A 25 -0.93 -17.54 -10.97
C HIS A 25 -0.02 -16.43 -11.46
N ALA A 26 1.23 -16.73 -11.81
CA ALA A 26 2.19 -15.73 -12.26
C ALA A 26 2.81 -16.15 -13.60
N GLU A 27 2.89 -15.20 -14.52
CA GLU A 27 3.46 -15.38 -15.85
C GLU A 27 4.23 -14.12 -16.25
N PHE A 28 5.41 -14.30 -16.84
CA PHE A 28 6.15 -13.19 -17.43
C PHE A 28 5.84 -13.12 -18.92
N ASN A 29 5.45 -11.94 -19.40
CA ASN A 29 5.00 -11.70 -20.78
C ASN A 29 3.93 -12.71 -21.23
N PRO A 30 2.70 -12.60 -20.68
CA PRO A 30 1.69 -13.64 -20.81
C PRO A 30 1.25 -13.90 -22.25
N GLY A 31 1.24 -15.17 -22.64
CA GLY A 31 0.81 -15.61 -23.98
C GLY A 31 1.83 -15.39 -25.09
N CYS A 32 3.07 -14.98 -24.78
CA CYS A 32 4.09 -14.78 -25.79
C CYS A 32 4.72 -16.10 -26.29
N LYS A 33 4.72 -16.31 -27.61
CA LYS A 33 5.22 -17.54 -28.27
C LYS A 33 6.39 -17.23 -29.24
N VAL A 34 7.44 -16.59 -28.71
CA VAL A 34 8.79 -16.37 -29.29
C VAL A 34 8.87 -15.53 -30.59
N ASP A 35 9.98 -14.80 -30.74
CA ASP A 35 10.45 -13.84 -31.76
C ASP A 35 9.96 -12.37 -31.69
N HIS A 36 8.80 -12.06 -31.10
CA HIS A 36 8.29 -10.68 -30.96
C HIS A 36 8.06 -10.19 -29.52
N CYS A 37 8.52 -10.95 -28.51
CA CYS A 37 8.30 -10.63 -27.09
C CYS A 37 9.22 -9.53 -26.54
N SER A 38 10.16 -9.00 -27.33
CA SER A 38 11.27 -8.19 -26.83
C SER A 38 10.91 -6.75 -26.48
N SER A 39 9.75 -6.26 -26.92
CA SER A 39 9.31 -4.89 -26.66
C SER A 39 8.57 -4.71 -25.35
N LEU A 40 8.01 -5.77 -24.75
CA LEU A 40 7.27 -5.71 -23.48
C LEU A 40 8.05 -6.35 -22.34
N ASN A 41 8.03 -5.69 -21.18
CA ASN A 41 8.47 -6.25 -19.92
C ASN A 41 7.32 -6.18 -18.90
N LEU A 42 6.50 -7.23 -18.88
CA LEU A 42 5.29 -7.30 -18.06
C LEU A 42 5.29 -8.57 -17.21
N ALA A 43 5.34 -8.41 -15.89
CA ALA A 43 5.00 -9.49 -14.96
C ALA A 43 3.49 -9.44 -14.66
N TYR A 44 2.79 -10.50 -15.05
CA TYR A 44 1.35 -10.65 -14.82
C TYR A 44 1.10 -11.64 -13.69
N ILE A 45 0.40 -11.18 -12.66
CA ILE A 45 -0.03 -12.02 -11.55
C ILE A 45 -1.56 -11.97 -11.48
N ARG A 46 -2.20 -13.13 -11.55
CA ARG A 46 -3.63 -13.31 -11.39
C ARG A 46 -3.92 -13.93 -10.02
N SER A 47 -4.85 -13.31 -9.30
CA SER A 47 -5.30 -13.72 -7.98
C SER A 47 -6.78 -14.10 -8.05
N ASP A 48 -7.05 -15.40 -8.15
CA ASP A 48 -8.39 -15.96 -8.37
C ASP A 48 -9.10 -16.13 -7.02
N GLY A 49 -10.22 -15.42 -6.84
CA GLY A 49 -11.12 -15.57 -5.71
C GLY A 49 -12.36 -16.41 -6.04
N ASP A 50 -13.28 -16.52 -5.08
CA ASP A 50 -14.50 -17.31 -5.26
C ASP A 50 -15.48 -16.69 -6.27
N ASN A 51 -15.57 -15.35 -6.29
CA ASN A 51 -16.55 -14.59 -7.07
C ASN A 51 -15.92 -13.65 -8.11
N ASP A 52 -14.65 -13.29 -7.92
CA ASP A 52 -13.93 -12.29 -8.69
C ASP A 52 -12.49 -12.74 -8.99
N THR A 53 -11.84 -12.01 -9.90
CA THR A 53 -10.43 -12.17 -10.20
C THR A 53 -9.74 -10.81 -10.10
N VAL A 54 -8.66 -10.74 -9.32
CA VAL A 54 -7.78 -9.56 -9.23
C VAL A 54 -6.56 -9.79 -10.10
N HIS A 55 -6.23 -8.80 -10.93
CA HIS A 55 -5.13 -8.81 -11.87
C HIS A 55 -4.10 -7.78 -11.46
N PHE A 56 -2.86 -8.21 -11.29
CA PHE A 56 -1.71 -7.34 -11.05
C PHE A 56 -0.82 -7.36 -12.29
N LEU A 57 -0.66 -6.20 -12.92
CA LEU A 57 0.18 -5.99 -14.07
C LEU A 57 1.33 -5.10 -13.63
N PHE A 58 2.50 -5.69 -13.46
CA PHE A 58 3.72 -4.96 -13.17
C PHE A 58 4.53 -4.80 -14.44
N ASP A 59 4.30 -3.68 -15.12
CA ASP A 59 5.03 -3.29 -16.32
C ASP A 59 6.26 -2.47 -15.93
N PHE A 60 7.39 -2.76 -16.57
CA PHE A 60 8.64 -2.03 -16.43
C PHE A 60 9.33 -1.86 -17.78
N THR A 61 8.54 -1.76 -18.84
CA THR A 61 9.00 -1.52 -20.20
C THR A 61 9.60 -0.13 -20.32
N GLU A 62 8.90 0.85 -19.75
CA GLU A 62 9.30 2.25 -19.70
C GLU A 62 9.33 2.70 -18.23
N LYS A 63 8.23 3.25 -17.71
CA LYS A 63 8.11 3.57 -16.29
C LYS A 63 7.57 2.36 -15.51
N PRO A 64 8.26 1.89 -14.46
CA PRO A 64 7.74 0.86 -13.57
C PRO A 64 6.36 1.25 -13.03
N SER A 65 5.37 0.43 -13.33
CA SER A 65 3.96 0.70 -13.10
C SER A 65 3.28 -0.56 -12.60
N LEU A 66 2.57 -0.45 -11.50
CA LEU A 66 1.68 -1.50 -11.01
C LEU A 66 0.24 -1.10 -11.30
N VAL A 67 -0.43 -1.85 -12.18
CA VAL A 67 -1.86 -1.74 -12.43
C VAL A 67 -2.57 -2.90 -11.77
N ILE A 68 -3.57 -2.60 -10.93
CA ILE A 68 -4.44 -3.55 -10.26
C ILE A 68 -5.84 -3.41 -10.84
N LEU A 69 -6.39 -4.52 -11.35
CA LEU A 69 -7.73 -4.56 -11.92
C LEU A 69 -8.57 -5.62 -11.24
N THR A 70 -9.81 -5.30 -10.90
CA THR A 70 -10.81 -6.28 -10.46
C THR A 70 -11.73 -6.60 -11.62
N SER A 71 -12.08 -7.86 -11.80
CA SER A 71 -13.05 -8.29 -12.80
C SER A 71 -13.85 -9.50 -12.33
N ALA A 72 -14.90 -9.84 -13.08
CA ALA A 72 -15.65 -11.07 -12.83
C ALA A 72 -14.74 -12.31 -12.96
N LYS A 73 -15.04 -13.35 -12.16
CA LYS A 73 -14.30 -14.62 -12.12
C LYS A 73 -13.89 -15.16 -13.49
N ASP A 74 -12.74 -15.83 -13.58
CA ASP A 74 -12.21 -16.47 -14.79
C ASP A 74 -11.86 -15.49 -15.92
N SER A 75 -11.80 -14.19 -15.63
CA SER A 75 -11.21 -13.23 -16.55
C SER A 75 -9.71 -13.50 -16.72
N VAL A 76 -9.19 -13.26 -17.92
CA VAL A 76 -7.78 -13.47 -18.25
C VAL A 76 -7.31 -12.35 -19.17
N ILE A 77 -6.06 -11.93 -18.97
CA ILE A 77 -5.41 -10.99 -19.88
C ILE A 77 -5.16 -11.63 -21.25
N LYS A 78 -5.32 -10.83 -22.30
CA LYS A 78 -4.99 -11.12 -23.69
C LYS A 78 -4.03 -10.04 -24.16
N VAL A 79 -2.78 -10.41 -24.38
CA VAL A 79 -1.75 -9.53 -24.91
C VAL A 79 -1.56 -9.81 -26.39
N ASN A 80 -1.60 -8.76 -27.20
CA ASN A 80 -1.30 -8.85 -28.62
C ASN A 80 0.09 -8.26 -28.88
N TYR A 81 1.04 -9.09 -29.31
CA TYR A 81 2.45 -8.74 -29.53
C TYR A 81 2.74 -8.31 -30.98
N THR A 82 1.80 -7.68 -31.66
CA THR A 82 2.01 -7.22 -33.04
C THR A 82 3.04 -6.10 -33.11
N ALA A 83 3.96 -6.16 -34.09
CA ALA A 83 5.19 -5.37 -34.21
C ALA A 83 5.05 -3.83 -34.23
N THR A 84 3.84 -3.27 -34.23
CA THR A 84 3.62 -1.82 -34.29
C THR A 84 2.98 -1.24 -33.03
N ILE A 85 2.08 -1.97 -32.37
CA ILE A 85 1.41 -1.55 -31.12
C ILE A 85 1.07 -2.81 -30.34
N GLU A 86 1.61 -2.94 -29.14
CA GLU A 86 1.17 -3.95 -28.20
C GLU A 86 -0.16 -3.50 -27.59
N THR A 87 -1.15 -4.39 -27.51
CA THR A 87 -2.45 -4.05 -26.88
C THR A 87 -2.73 -4.99 -25.73
N LEU A 88 -3.09 -4.43 -24.57
CA LEU A 88 -3.48 -5.15 -23.36
C LEU A 88 -5.00 -5.13 -23.24
N LYS A 89 -5.64 -6.31 -23.31
CA LYS A 89 -7.09 -6.45 -23.16
C LYS A 89 -7.42 -7.57 -22.19
N PHE A 90 -8.63 -7.56 -21.63
CA PHE A 90 -9.15 -8.65 -20.81
C PHE A 90 -10.30 -9.36 -21.52
N THR A 91 -10.52 -10.63 -21.19
CA THR A 91 -11.67 -11.40 -21.70
C THR A 91 -13.00 -10.84 -21.20
N LYS A 92 -13.01 -10.25 -20.01
CA LYS A 92 -14.15 -9.56 -19.40
C LYS A 92 -13.75 -8.12 -19.08
N THR A 93 -14.68 -7.19 -19.20
CA THR A 93 -14.43 -5.78 -18.86
C THR A 93 -14.06 -5.67 -17.38
N PRO A 94 -12.95 -4.99 -17.04
CA PRO A 94 -12.63 -4.68 -15.65
C PRO A 94 -13.75 -3.88 -14.97
N LEU A 95 -14.06 -4.23 -13.73
CA LEU A 95 -15.03 -3.53 -12.88
C LEU A 95 -14.40 -2.28 -12.27
N TYR A 96 -13.14 -2.41 -11.87
CA TYR A 96 -12.38 -1.35 -11.25
C TYR A 96 -10.91 -1.45 -11.64
N THR A 97 -10.25 -0.31 -11.87
CA THR A 97 -8.81 -0.22 -12.14
C THR A 97 -8.21 0.84 -11.24
N PHE A 98 -7.15 0.45 -10.53
CA PHE A 98 -6.27 1.33 -9.80
C PHE A 98 -4.84 1.10 -10.23
N ALA A 99 -4.05 2.15 -10.34
CA ALA A 99 -2.65 2.00 -10.71
C ALA A 99 -1.77 2.98 -9.97
N THR A 100 -0.51 2.58 -9.77
CA THR A 100 0.56 3.47 -9.35
C THR A 100 1.75 3.36 -10.30
N VAL A 101 2.41 4.49 -10.54
CA VAL A 101 3.54 4.61 -11.47
C VAL A 101 4.67 5.32 -10.75
N PHE A 102 5.87 4.75 -10.77
CA PHE A 102 7.07 5.48 -10.36
C PHE A 102 7.41 6.51 -11.44
N ASN A 103 7.24 7.80 -11.14
CA ASN A 103 7.38 8.88 -12.13
C ASN A 103 8.80 9.43 -12.18
N ASN A 104 9.24 9.99 -11.05
CA ASN A 104 10.50 10.69 -10.89
C ASN A 104 11.13 10.33 -9.55
N LEU A 105 12.44 10.18 -9.55
CA LEU A 105 13.29 10.15 -8.37
C LEU A 105 13.99 11.51 -8.31
N TYR A 106 13.80 12.24 -7.23
CA TYR A 106 14.46 13.51 -6.98
C TYR A 106 15.67 13.29 -6.07
N GLU A 107 16.79 13.94 -6.38
CA GLU A 107 17.87 14.18 -5.43
C GLU A 107 17.95 15.68 -5.17
N PHE A 108 18.03 16.08 -3.91
CA PHE A 108 18.14 17.50 -3.54
C PHE A 108 19.23 17.70 -2.49
N ASN A 109 19.85 18.88 -2.51
CA ASN A 109 20.83 19.31 -1.53
C ASN A 109 20.11 19.91 -0.32
N ASP A 110 19.97 19.15 0.76
CA ASP A 110 19.29 19.58 1.97
C ASP A 110 20.25 20.33 2.90
N VAL A 111 20.62 21.54 2.51
CA VAL A 111 21.62 22.36 3.24
C VAL A 111 21.20 22.61 4.68
N ASN A 112 19.90 22.82 4.89
CA ASN A 112 19.28 23.15 6.17
C ASN A 112 18.84 21.92 6.99
N ASP A 113 19.11 20.71 6.49
CA ASP A 113 18.81 19.44 7.16
C ASP A 113 17.35 19.32 7.62
N THR A 114 16.42 19.63 6.73
CA THR A 114 14.97 19.62 7.00
C THR A 114 14.28 18.34 6.54
N ALA A 115 14.95 17.57 5.68
CA ALA A 115 14.42 16.42 4.94
C ALA A 115 13.25 16.71 4.00
N LYS A 116 12.97 17.98 3.72
CA LYS A 116 11.87 18.40 2.84
C LYS A 116 12.40 18.89 1.49
N ILE A 117 11.84 18.37 0.40
CA ILE A 117 12.20 18.75 -0.97
C ILE A 117 11.97 20.25 -1.23
N GLU A 118 10.92 20.84 -0.66
CA GLU A 118 10.57 22.28 -0.80
C GLU A 118 11.65 23.22 -0.25
N ASN A 119 12.43 22.74 0.72
CA ASN A 119 13.55 23.48 1.32
C ASN A 119 14.90 23.07 0.72
N GLY A 120 14.90 22.13 -0.23
CA GLY A 120 16.09 21.62 -0.88
C GLY A 120 16.60 22.56 -1.96
N GLU A 121 17.92 22.68 -2.05
CA GLU A 121 18.58 23.40 -3.13
C GLU A 121 19.02 22.43 -4.24
N ASN A 122 19.22 22.95 -5.46
CA ASN A 122 19.80 22.21 -6.59
C ASN A 122 19.13 20.84 -6.83
N ILE A 123 17.82 20.83 -7.07
CA ILE A 123 17.06 19.59 -7.27
C ILE A 123 17.43 18.96 -8.62
N ILE A 124 17.84 17.69 -8.58
CA ILE A 124 18.09 16.83 -9.74
C ILE A 124 16.90 15.90 -9.90
N THR A 125 16.25 15.95 -11.06
CA THR A 125 15.13 15.07 -11.41
C THR A 125 15.62 13.92 -12.27
N MET A 126 15.36 12.69 -11.83
CA MET A 126 15.66 11.46 -12.57
C MET A 126 14.36 10.76 -12.94
N ASN A 127 13.98 10.81 -14.22
CA ASN A 127 12.76 10.17 -14.69
C ASN A 127 12.94 8.65 -14.73
N PHE A 128 11.96 7.92 -14.19
CA PHE A 128 12.03 6.46 -14.12
C PHE A 128 12.08 5.79 -15.50
N ASN A 129 11.62 6.45 -16.57
CA ASN A 129 11.72 5.94 -17.95
C ASN A 129 13.15 5.91 -18.51
N GLN A 130 14.09 6.65 -17.90
CA GLN A 130 15.49 6.72 -18.33
C GLN A 130 16.38 5.70 -17.63
N PHE A 131 15.82 4.91 -16.72
CA PHE A 131 16.50 3.76 -16.13
C PHE A 131 16.33 2.54 -17.04
N ASN A 132 17.39 1.74 -17.20
CA ASN A 132 17.30 0.48 -17.91
C ASN A 132 16.86 -0.63 -16.96
N TRP A 133 15.56 -0.81 -16.81
CA TRP A 133 14.97 -1.83 -15.94
C TRP A 133 15.20 -3.23 -16.48
N LYS A 134 15.72 -4.11 -15.62
CA LYS A 134 15.89 -5.53 -15.92
C LYS A 134 15.20 -6.37 -14.87
N LEU A 135 14.54 -7.43 -15.32
CA LEU A 135 14.04 -8.47 -14.41
C LEU A 135 15.23 -9.18 -13.75
N ILE A 136 15.28 -9.13 -12.43
CA ILE A 136 16.28 -9.85 -11.62
C ILE A 136 15.73 -11.22 -11.24
N SER A 137 14.47 -11.29 -10.79
CA SER A 137 13.82 -12.54 -10.47
C SER A 137 12.31 -12.42 -10.48
N LEU A 138 11.63 -13.49 -10.91
CA LEU A 138 10.21 -13.74 -10.66
C LEU A 138 10.13 -15.07 -9.91
N LYS A 139 9.64 -15.05 -8.67
CA LYS A 139 9.55 -16.22 -7.80
C LYS A 139 8.10 -16.45 -7.38
N ASN A 140 7.62 -17.68 -7.55
CA ASN A 140 6.32 -18.11 -7.05
C ASN A 140 6.54 -19.10 -5.90
N TYR A 141 6.03 -18.77 -4.72
CA TYR A 141 6.20 -19.55 -3.49
C TYR A 141 4.94 -20.37 -3.20
N ASP A 142 4.65 -21.36 -4.03
CA ASP A 142 3.59 -22.36 -3.85
C ASP A 142 2.25 -21.76 -3.40
N ASN A 143 1.73 -20.81 -4.18
CA ASN A 143 0.47 -20.10 -3.93
C ASN A 143 0.46 -19.13 -2.74
N LYS A 144 1.46 -19.12 -1.86
CA LYS A 144 1.51 -18.22 -0.70
C LYS A 144 1.81 -16.79 -1.08
N SER A 145 2.79 -16.61 -1.97
CA SER A 145 3.16 -15.29 -2.48
C SER A 145 3.90 -15.38 -3.80
N VAL A 146 3.87 -14.29 -4.57
CA VAL A 146 4.67 -14.09 -5.77
C VAL A 146 5.52 -12.84 -5.55
N GLU A 147 6.82 -12.95 -5.85
CA GLU A 147 7.78 -11.85 -5.75
C GLU A 147 8.40 -11.56 -7.12
N VAL A 148 8.35 -10.30 -7.54
CA VAL A 148 8.98 -9.80 -8.75
C VAL A 148 9.98 -8.73 -8.37
N ASN A 149 11.24 -8.91 -8.76
CA ASN A 149 12.31 -7.96 -8.50
C ASN A 149 12.88 -7.44 -9.81
N ILE A 150 12.84 -6.13 -9.99
CA ILE A 150 13.44 -5.43 -11.13
C ILE A 150 14.52 -4.48 -10.64
N SER A 151 15.52 -4.23 -11.46
CA SER A 151 16.59 -3.31 -11.11
C SER A 151 17.27 -2.66 -12.29
N SER A 152 17.76 -1.44 -12.08
CA SER A 152 18.67 -0.72 -12.96
C SER A 152 19.93 -0.33 -12.20
N LYS A 153 21.09 -0.49 -12.85
CA LYS A 153 22.41 -0.15 -12.29
C LYS A 153 22.91 1.24 -12.68
N TYR A 154 22.21 1.89 -13.60
CA TYR A 154 22.62 3.16 -14.17
C TYR A 154 21.42 4.01 -14.53
N PHE A 155 21.59 5.31 -14.40
CA PHE A 155 20.69 6.30 -14.94
C PHE A 155 21.49 7.27 -15.79
N ARG A 156 20.96 7.58 -16.98
CA ARG A 156 21.60 8.48 -17.93
C ARG A 156 20.56 9.40 -18.57
N ALA A 157 20.74 10.69 -18.36
CA ALA A 157 20.01 11.76 -19.02
C ALA A 157 20.99 12.82 -19.53
N PRO A 158 20.58 13.74 -20.41
CA PRO A 158 21.44 14.85 -20.84
C PRO A 158 21.99 15.62 -19.63
N GLY A 159 23.31 15.58 -19.43
CA GLY A 159 24.00 16.26 -18.33
C GLY A 159 23.94 15.58 -16.97
N ILE A 160 23.30 14.41 -16.83
CA ILE A 160 23.19 13.69 -15.55
C ILE A 160 23.53 12.21 -15.76
N GLU A 161 24.52 11.73 -15.03
CA GLU A 161 24.89 10.31 -14.99
C GLU A 161 25.01 9.84 -13.55
N LYS A 162 24.33 8.73 -13.25
CA LYS A 162 24.30 8.11 -11.93
C LYS A 162 24.65 6.64 -12.02
N HIS A 163 25.48 6.20 -11.09
CA HIS A 163 25.83 4.79 -10.89
C HIS A 163 25.35 4.33 -9.53
N GLY A 164 24.97 3.07 -9.45
CA GLY A 164 24.40 2.45 -8.26
C GLY A 164 23.12 1.72 -8.60
N ASN A 165 22.64 0.92 -7.67
CA ASN A 165 21.52 0.04 -7.91
C ASN A 165 20.21 0.68 -7.44
N VAL A 166 19.29 0.90 -8.37
CA VAL A 166 17.89 1.22 -8.05
C VAL A 166 17.08 -0.04 -8.34
N SER A 167 16.38 -0.56 -7.35
CA SER A 167 15.55 -1.75 -7.51
C SER A 167 14.16 -1.54 -6.98
N ILE A 168 13.18 -2.16 -7.64
CA ILE A 168 11.79 -2.18 -7.20
C ILE A 168 11.39 -3.64 -7.04
N THR A 169 10.92 -3.99 -5.85
CA THR A 169 10.41 -5.32 -5.55
C THR A 169 8.91 -5.24 -5.33
N LEU A 170 8.15 -6.01 -6.10
CA LEU A 170 6.73 -6.25 -5.90
C LEU A 170 6.55 -7.60 -5.22
N LYS A 171 5.73 -7.64 -4.17
CA LYS A 171 5.30 -8.88 -3.54
C LYS A 171 3.78 -8.91 -3.39
N ILE A 172 3.17 -9.98 -3.88
CA ILE A 172 1.73 -10.23 -3.82
C ILE A 172 1.51 -11.48 -2.99
N TYR A 173 0.47 -11.47 -2.16
CA TYR A 173 0.16 -12.55 -1.23
C TYR A 173 -1.17 -13.21 -1.60
N GLY A 174 -1.29 -14.52 -1.39
CA GLY A 174 -2.53 -15.26 -1.62
C GLY A 174 -3.48 -15.19 -0.42
N GLU A 175 -2.98 -14.78 0.74
CA GLU A 175 -3.72 -14.76 2.00
C GLU A 175 -3.52 -13.42 2.71
N LYS A 176 -4.46 -13.07 3.61
CA LYS A 176 -4.30 -11.90 4.48
C LYS A 176 -3.22 -12.19 5.51
N GLY A 177 -2.28 -11.27 5.68
CA GLY A 177 -1.14 -11.47 6.57
C GLY A 177 -0.36 -10.20 6.87
N ILE A 178 0.86 -10.40 7.35
CA ILE A 178 1.81 -9.33 7.68
C ILE A 178 3.07 -9.55 6.84
N GLY A 179 3.54 -8.49 6.20
CA GLY A 179 4.76 -8.51 5.39
C GLY A 179 5.97 -8.94 6.20
N SER A 180 6.85 -9.73 5.59
CA SER A 180 8.06 -10.23 6.25
C SER A 180 9.16 -9.18 6.37
N LYS A 181 9.10 -8.13 5.52
CA LYS A 181 10.07 -7.04 5.52
C LYS A 181 9.53 -5.87 6.35
N LEU A 182 10.39 -5.26 7.16
CA LEU A 182 10.04 -4.05 7.89
C LEU A 182 9.54 -2.97 6.90
N PRO A 183 8.47 -2.22 7.21
CA PRO A 183 7.85 -2.07 8.53
C PRO A 183 6.70 -3.06 8.82
N CYS A 184 6.72 -4.23 8.18
CA CYS A 184 5.76 -5.32 8.36
C CYS A 184 4.33 -4.86 8.09
N LEU A 185 4.08 -4.36 6.88
CA LEU A 185 2.76 -3.87 6.48
C LEU A 185 1.75 -5.02 6.45
N THR A 186 0.55 -4.78 6.99
CA THR A 186 -0.55 -5.75 6.91
C THR A 186 -1.08 -5.76 5.47
N HIS A 187 -1.10 -6.90 4.80
CA HIS A 187 -1.54 -7.03 3.41
C HIS A 187 -2.80 -7.89 3.29
N THR A 188 -3.53 -7.70 2.19
CA THR A 188 -4.62 -8.58 1.75
C THR A 188 -4.30 -9.20 0.38
N PRO A 189 -5.03 -10.24 -0.03
CA PRO A 189 -4.87 -10.86 -1.36
C PRO A 189 -5.18 -9.94 -2.56
N GLU A 190 -5.81 -8.79 -2.30
CA GLU A 190 -6.14 -7.72 -3.25
C GLU A 190 -5.08 -6.59 -3.27
N SER A 191 -3.97 -6.78 -2.55
CA SER A 191 -2.91 -5.79 -2.39
C SER A 191 -1.55 -6.30 -2.86
N GLY A 192 -0.74 -5.40 -3.41
CA GLY A 192 0.67 -5.59 -3.71
C GLY A 192 1.54 -4.72 -2.80
N GLU A 193 2.58 -5.31 -2.24
CA GLU A 193 3.62 -4.64 -1.46
C GLU A 193 4.77 -4.25 -2.40
N LEU A 194 4.98 -2.95 -2.59
CA LEU A 194 6.07 -2.39 -3.39
C LEU A 194 7.17 -1.86 -2.48
N THR A 195 8.42 -2.21 -2.80
CA THR A 195 9.61 -1.69 -2.13
C THR A 195 10.56 -1.08 -3.15
N ILE A 196 10.87 0.20 -3.00
CA ILE A 196 11.96 0.85 -3.72
C ILE A 196 13.22 0.81 -2.86
N THR A 197 14.36 0.43 -3.45
CA THR A 197 15.66 0.41 -2.80
C THR A 197 16.66 1.20 -3.64
N LEU A 198 17.40 2.11 -3.01
CA LEU A 198 18.58 2.75 -3.57
C LEU A 198 19.81 2.22 -2.84
N ASP A 199 20.63 1.45 -3.53
CA ASP A 199 21.83 0.81 -2.99
C ASP A 199 23.06 1.32 -3.74
N GLN A 200 23.95 1.99 -3.00
CA GLN A 200 25.16 2.63 -3.50
C GLN A 200 24.90 3.61 -4.65
N LEU A 201 23.76 4.31 -4.63
CA LEU A 201 23.45 5.33 -5.63
C LEU A 201 24.33 6.56 -5.42
N LYS A 202 25.18 6.86 -6.39
CA LYS A 202 26.12 7.99 -6.32
C LYS A 202 25.38 9.32 -6.13
N THR A 203 25.75 10.07 -5.10
CA THR A 203 25.19 11.40 -4.84
C THR A 203 25.98 12.51 -5.54
N ASN A 204 25.30 13.60 -5.90
CA ASN A 204 25.93 14.81 -6.43
C ASN A 204 26.26 15.81 -5.32
N PHE A 205 25.57 15.75 -4.19
CA PHE A 205 25.76 16.65 -3.07
C PHE A 205 26.32 15.91 -1.85
N THR A 206 26.91 16.69 -0.94
CA THR A 206 27.36 16.19 0.36
C THR A 206 26.17 15.92 1.29
N LYS A 207 25.15 16.77 1.22
CA LYS A 207 23.89 16.69 1.98
C LYS A 207 22.72 16.20 1.12
N SER A 208 22.99 15.18 0.30
CA SER A 208 21.97 14.63 -0.60
C SER A 208 20.88 13.87 0.14
N ARG A 209 19.64 14.21 -0.19
CA ARG A 209 18.45 13.42 0.14
C ARG A 209 17.69 13.08 -1.13
N PHE A 210 16.84 12.07 -1.02
CA PHE A 210 16.03 11.59 -2.12
C PHE A 210 14.54 11.75 -1.83
N ALA A 211 13.75 11.93 -2.88
CA ALA A 211 12.30 11.84 -2.83
C ALA A 211 11.80 11.06 -4.05
N VAL A 212 10.65 10.40 -3.91
CA VAL A 212 9.98 9.70 -5.01
C VAL A 212 8.66 10.36 -5.30
N GLU A 213 8.36 10.49 -6.59
CA GLU A 213 7.04 10.86 -7.10
C GLU A 213 6.32 9.63 -7.62
N LEU A 214 5.12 9.42 -7.12
CA LEU A 214 4.20 8.38 -7.57
C LEU A 214 3.03 9.03 -8.28
N LEU A 215 2.73 8.59 -9.50
CA LEU A 215 1.44 8.88 -10.13
C LEU A 215 0.44 7.81 -9.72
N SER A 216 -0.83 8.21 -9.60
CA SER A 216 -1.95 7.31 -9.32
C SER A 216 -3.07 7.53 -10.32
N LEU A 217 -3.64 6.44 -10.82
CA LEU A 217 -4.83 6.43 -11.68
C LEU A 217 -5.94 5.62 -11.02
N SER A 218 -7.18 6.13 -11.08
CA SER A 218 -8.39 5.38 -10.70
C SER A 218 -9.49 5.54 -11.78
N SER A 219 -10.20 4.45 -12.10
CA SER A 219 -11.14 4.36 -13.24
C SER A 219 -12.63 4.50 -12.93
N PHE A 220 -13.01 4.73 -11.68
CA PHE A 220 -14.43 4.87 -11.33
C PHE A 220 -14.88 6.31 -11.64
N PRO A 221 -16.09 6.54 -12.15
CA PRO A 221 -16.48 7.86 -12.65
C PRO A 221 -16.51 8.89 -11.51
N PHE A 222 -15.63 9.89 -11.58
CA PHE A 222 -15.54 10.96 -10.61
C PHE A 222 -15.67 12.34 -11.25
N ASN A 223 -16.36 13.25 -10.58
CA ASN A 223 -16.24 14.68 -10.86
C ASN A 223 -14.89 15.19 -10.33
N LYS A 224 -14.30 16.20 -10.98
CA LYS A 224 -13.04 16.86 -10.55
C LYS A 224 -13.03 17.35 -9.09
N SER A 225 -14.21 17.48 -8.47
CA SER A 225 -14.41 17.90 -7.08
C SER A 225 -14.27 16.78 -6.05
N GLU A 226 -14.15 15.51 -6.45
CA GLU A 226 -13.95 14.43 -5.49
C GLU A 226 -12.47 14.29 -5.13
N GLU A 227 -12.18 14.52 -3.85
CA GLU A 227 -10.84 14.51 -3.28
C GLU A 227 -10.42 13.09 -2.90
N ILE A 228 -9.13 12.80 -3.10
CA ILE A 228 -8.47 11.68 -2.45
C ILE A 228 -8.51 11.95 -0.95
N SER A 229 -9.04 11.01 -0.15
CA SER A 229 -8.91 11.12 1.29
C SER A 229 -7.50 10.68 1.68
N VAL A 230 -6.80 11.61 2.35
CA VAL A 230 -5.52 11.35 2.99
C VAL A 230 -5.80 11.21 4.47
N ASP A 231 -5.79 9.97 4.93
CA ASP A 231 -6.04 9.63 6.34
C ASP A 231 -4.76 9.18 7.00
N THR A 232 -4.70 9.40 8.31
CA THR A 232 -3.65 8.82 9.15
C THR A 232 -4.28 7.96 10.23
N PHE A 233 -3.92 6.68 10.30
CA PHE A 233 -4.46 5.76 11.31
C PHE A 233 -3.35 5.06 12.10
N SER A 234 -3.63 4.73 13.36
CA SER A 234 -2.69 4.02 14.22
C SER A 234 -2.71 2.50 13.97
N ASP A 235 -1.54 1.86 13.86
CA ASP A 235 -1.38 0.40 13.90
C ASP A 235 -0.33 0.01 14.95
N ASP A 236 -0.82 -0.55 16.04
CA ASP A 236 -0.15 -0.54 17.34
C ASP A 236 0.71 -1.81 17.58
N LYS A 237 0.76 -2.74 16.61
CA LYS A 237 1.05 -4.14 16.97
C LYS A 237 2.51 -4.57 16.91
N LEU A 238 3.37 -4.02 16.04
CA LEU A 238 4.73 -4.57 15.84
C LEU A 238 5.81 -3.61 15.30
N SER A 239 5.47 -2.39 14.88
CA SER A 239 6.46 -1.42 14.37
C SER A 239 7.07 -0.66 15.54
N GLY A 240 8.26 -1.07 15.99
CA GLY A 240 9.03 -0.43 17.06
C GLY A 240 9.44 1.02 16.74
N GLY A 241 8.49 1.95 16.78
CA GLY A 241 8.73 3.39 16.66
C GLY A 241 7.75 4.17 15.77
N THR A 242 6.81 3.55 15.06
CA THR A 242 5.86 4.28 14.21
C THR A 242 4.47 3.69 14.30
N PHE A 243 3.59 4.42 14.98
CA PHE A 243 2.18 4.07 15.15
C PHE A 243 1.36 4.50 13.94
N LEU A 244 1.79 5.50 13.18
CA LEU A 244 1.02 6.10 12.11
C LEU A 244 1.16 5.33 10.78
N ASN A 245 0.04 5.14 10.07
CA ASN A 245 0.01 4.79 8.66
C ASN A 245 -0.61 5.95 7.89
N TYR A 246 0.02 6.31 6.78
CA TYR A 246 -0.57 7.17 5.76
C TYR A 246 -1.41 6.30 4.83
N LEU A 247 -2.59 6.82 4.50
CA LEU A 247 -3.54 6.17 3.62
C LEU A 247 -4.04 7.20 2.61
N VAL A 248 -3.90 6.86 1.34
CA VAL A 248 -4.39 7.62 0.20
C VAL A 248 -5.45 6.75 -0.44
N THR A 249 -6.72 7.11 -0.33
CA THR A 249 -7.83 6.31 -0.86
C THR A 249 -8.60 7.04 -1.93
N THR A 250 -9.07 6.27 -2.89
CA THR A 250 -10.02 6.69 -3.91
C THR A 250 -11.37 6.05 -3.59
N LYS A 251 -12.45 6.67 -4.05
CA LYS A 251 -13.79 6.05 -3.91
C LYS A 251 -13.90 4.82 -4.82
N GLY A 252 -14.88 3.99 -4.54
CA GLY A 252 -15.22 2.80 -5.32
C GLY A 252 -16.66 2.40 -5.04
N ASP A 253 -17.07 1.24 -5.53
CA ASP A 253 -18.38 0.70 -5.19
C ASP A 253 -18.38 0.28 -3.72
N ASP A 254 -19.31 0.84 -2.93
CA ASP A 254 -19.51 0.49 -1.52
C ASP A 254 -19.78 -1.02 -1.34
N LYS A 255 -20.33 -1.69 -2.37
CA LYS A 255 -20.57 -3.14 -2.36
C LYS A 255 -19.30 -3.97 -2.56
N GLU A 256 -18.27 -3.42 -3.22
CA GLU A 256 -16.99 -4.08 -3.43
C GLU A 256 -15.94 -3.74 -2.35
N GLY A 257 -16.38 -3.06 -1.29
CA GLY A 257 -15.55 -2.77 -0.12
C GLY A 257 -14.65 -1.55 -0.26
N GLY A 258 -14.88 -0.69 -1.26
CA GLY A 258 -14.16 0.58 -1.44
C GLY A 258 -13.41 0.69 -2.77
N GLY A 259 -12.66 1.78 -2.94
CA GLY A 259 -11.84 2.01 -4.14
C GLY A 259 -10.41 1.51 -4.02
N GLY A 260 -9.52 2.12 -4.80
CA GLY A 260 -8.10 1.86 -4.78
C GLY A 260 -7.41 2.67 -3.70
N TYR A 261 -6.30 2.14 -3.18
CA TYR A 261 -5.56 2.81 -2.12
C TYR A 261 -4.05 2.64 -2.24
N LEU A 262 -3.32 3.62 -1.71
CA LEU A 262 -1.93 3.51 -1.32
C LEU A 262 -1.83 3.60 0.20
N SER A 263 -0.99 2.78 0.82
CA SER A 263 -0.77 2.88 2.27
C SER A 263 0.68 2.59 2.65
N TRP A 264 1.23 3.39 3.57
CA TRP A 264 2.58 3.17 4.08
C TRP A 264 2.74 3.70 5.50
N LYS A 265 3.73 3.18 6.21
CA LYS A 265 4.22 3.80 7.46
C LYS A 265 5.24 4.88 7.09
N PRO A 266 5.28 6.04 7.79
CA PRO A 266 6.16 7.15 7.46
C PRO A 266 7.62 6.90 7.88
N VAL A 267 8.17 5.75 7.47
CA VAL A 267 9.48 5.25 7.85
C VAL A 267 10.20 4.69 6.63
N MET A 268 11.50 4.94 6.56
CA MET A 268 12.44 4.35 5.62
C MET A 268 13.56 3.68 6.40
N TYR A 269 14.34 2.83 5.72
CA TYR A 269 15.42 2.07 6.35
C TYR A 269 16.72 2.28 5.60
N LYS A 270 17.79 2.50 6.37
CA LYS A 270 19.12 2.87 5.90
C LYS A 270 20.06 1.67 5.76
N ALA A 271 19.59 0.44 5.95
CA ALA A 271 20.42 -0.75 5.80
C ALA A 271 19.59 -1.95 5.32
N ALA A 272 20.26 -2.94 4.71
CA ALA A 272 19.61 -4.13 4.18
C ALA A 272 19.12 -5.08 5.28
N ASP A 273 19.86 -5.12 6.39
CA ASP A 273 19.45 -5.80 7.61
C ASP A 273 18.28 -5.03 8.24
N THR A 274 17.16 -5.73 8.41
CA THR A 274 15.90 -5.15 8.88
C THR A 274 15.97 -4.94 10.39
N HIS A 275 16.73 -3.93 10.83
CA HIS A 275 16.79 -3.48 12.21
C HIS A 275 16.17 -2.09 12.36
N ALA A 276 15.29 -1.93 13.36
CA ALA A 276 14.61 -0.66 13.65
C ALA A 276 15.60 0.50 13.93
N LEU A 277 16.80 0.21 14.43
CA LEU A 277 17.84 1.21 14.69
C LEU A 277 18.37 1.88 13.41
N ASN A 278 18.23 1.21 12.26
CA ASN A 278 18.62 1.76 10.97
C ASN A 278 17.47 2.52 10.28
N SER A 279 16.40 2.85 10.99
CA SER A 279 15.27 3.59 10.42
C SER A 279 15.50 5.11 10.38
N SER A 280 14.77 5.78 9.50
CA SER A 280 14.57 7.23 9.49
C SER A 280 13.14 7.53 9.06
N SER A 281 12.68 8.77 9.25
CA SER A 281 11.31 9.14 8.86
C SER A 281 11.18 9.40 7.36
N THR A 282 9.94 9.64 6.92
CA THR A 282 9.63 10.17 5.57
C THR A 282 8.73 11.38 5.71
N ASN A 283 8.79 12.33 4.77
CA ASN A 283 7.84 13.44 4.69
C ASN A 283 6.91 13.22 3.50
N GLN A 284 5.61 13.39 3.73
CA GLN A 284 4.56 13.20 2.75
C GLN A 284 4.07 14.57 2.30
N TYR A 285 3.72 14.67 1.03
CA TYR A 285 3.26 15.91 0.40
C TYR A 285 1.79 15.82 0.01
N ALA A 286 1.19 16.98 -0.24
CA ALA A 286 -0.18 17.04 -0.74
C ALA A 286 -0.32 16.23 -2.04
N VAL A 287 -1.46 15.57 -2.19
CA VAL A 287 -1.80 14.85 -3.41
C VAL A 287 -2.39 15.85 -4.40
N LEU A 288 -1.76 15.99 -5.56
CA LEU A 288 -2.09 17.00 -6.57
C LEU A 288 -2.63 16.37 -7.84
N ASP A 289 -3.42 17.12 -8.60
CA ASP A 289 -3.81 16.72 -9.95
C ASP A 289 -2.59 16.66 -10.89
N HIS A 290 -2.50 15.61 -11.70
CA HIS A 290 -1.39 15.42 -12.64
C HIS A 290 -1.86 15.04 -14.05
N PHE A 291 -2.04 16.04 -14.90
CA PHE A 291 -2.53 15.87 -16.27
C PHE A 291 -1.44 15.92 -17.36
N ASP A 292 -0.15 15.86 -16.99
CA ASP A 292 0.92 15.91 -18.00
C ASP A 292 0.92 14.64 -18.87
N VAL A 293 0.46 14.79 -20.12
CA VAL A 293 0.35 13.73 -21.11
C VAL A 293 1.66 12.96 -21.30
N LYS A 294 2.80 13.65 -21.23
CA LYS A 294 4.11 13.03 -21.48
C LYS A 294 4.44 11.95 -20.47
N ASP A 295 4.03 12.13 -19.21
CA ASP A 295 4.30 11.14 -18.17
C ASP A 295 3.45 9.90 -18.33
N TRP A 296 2.17 10.07 -18.69
CA TRP A 296 1.23 8.96 -18.84
C TRP A 296 1.45 8.14 -20.12
N THR A 297 1.91 8.76 -21.22
CA THR A 297 2.18 8.05 -22.49
C THR A 297 3.26 6.96 -22.38
N LYS A 298 4.07 6.99 -21.31
CA LYS A 298 5.14 6.03 -21.02
C LYS A 298 4.75 4.99 -19.97
N THR A 299 3.46 4.68 -19.87
CA THR A 299 2.88 3.75 -18.87
C THR A 299 2.00 2.70 -19.56
N PRO A 300 1.79 1.52 -18.95
CA PRO A 300 0.87 0.50 -19.48
C PRO A 300 -0.58 0.99 -19.55
N LEU A 301 -0.94 2.03 -18.79
CA LEU A 301 -2.28 2.64 -18.81
C LEU A 301 -2.59 3.27 -20.16
N PHE A 302 -1.60 3.90 -20.80
CA PHE A 302 -1.76 4.44 -22.15
C PHE A 302 -1.93 3.32 -23.18
N THR A 303 -1.25 2.19 -23.00
CA THR A 303 -1.44 1.00 -23.84
C THR A 303 -2.84 0.40 -23.70
N MET A 304 -3.43 0.47 -22.50
CA MET A 304 -4.77 -0.05 -22.20
C MET A 304 -5.90 0.87 -22.66
N PHE A 305 -5.77 2.16 -22.36
CA PHE A 305 -6.87 3.12 -22.45
C PHE A 305 -6.60 4.23 -23.47
N ASN A 306 -5.37 4.34 -23.99
CA ASN A 306 -4.96 5.38 -24.93
C ASN A 306 -5.32 6.79 -24.41
N ASN A 307 -5.75 7.69 -25.30
CA ASN A 307 -6.18 9.03 -24.93
C ASN A 307 -7.41 9.09 -23.99
N SER A 308 -8.16 8.00 -23.82
CA SER A 308 -9.35 8.02 -22.96
C SER A 308 -9.03 8.29 -21.49
N ILE A 309 -7.77 8.09 -21.06
CA ILE A 309 -7.32 8.46 -19.72
C ILE A 309 -7.52 9.95 -19.41
N PHE A 310 -7.54 10.80 -20.44
CA PHE A 310 -7.67 12.26 -20.30
C PHE A 310 -9.11 12.76 -20.45
N ASP A 311 -10.07 11.90 -20.80
CA ASP A 311 -11.47 12.26 -21.08
C ASP A 311 -12.29 12.53 -19.80
N HIS A 312 -11.65 13.05 -18.75
CA HIS A 312 -12.20 13.33 -17.41
C HIS A 312 -12.89 12.15 -16.69
N SER A 313 -12.75 10.94 -17.23
CA SER A 313 -13.33 9.71 -16.66
C SER A 313 -12.43 9.04 -15.63
N TYR A 314 -11.19 9.52 -15.49
CA TYR A 314 -10.17 8.96 -14.61
C TYR A 314 -9.62 10.02 -13.66
N LEU A 315 -9.30 9.59 -12.45
CA LEU A 315 -8.60 10.41 -11.47
C LEU A 315 -7.09 10.27 -11.70
N LEU A 316 -6.43 11.35 -12.13
CA LEU A 316 -4.99 11.37 -12.41
C LEU A 316 -4.30 12.25 -11.38
N LYS A 317 -3.51 11.63 -10.49
CA LYS A 317 -2.95 12.31 -9.31
C LYS A 317 -1.46 12.03 -9.16
N ALA A 318 -0.74 12.95 -8.54
CA ALA A 318 0.65 12.80 -8.14
C ALA A 318 0.78 12.95 -6.62
N THR A 319 1.63 12.13 -6.01
CA THR A 319 2.03 12.26 -4.62
C THR A 319 3.54 12.10 -4.49
N ASN A 320 4.14 12.93 -3.64
CA ASN A 320 5.56 12.90 -3.37
C ASN A 320 5.81 12.39 -1.95
N VAL A 321 6.92 11.68 -1.79
CA VAL A 321 7.45 11.26 -0.48
C VAL A 321 8.95 11.50 -0.47
N SER A 322 9.44 12.32 0.45
CA SER A 322 10.88 12.52 0.67
C SER A 322 11.40 11.68 1.84
N PHE A 323 12.66 11.29 1.76
CA PHE A 323 13.26 10.33 2.67
C PHE A 323 14.23 10.99 3.67
N GLY A 324 14.00 10.66 4.93
CA GLY A 324 14.84 10.99 6.06
C GLY A 324 14.23 12.03 7.00
N GLN A 325 15.03 12.44 7.98
CA GLN A 325 14.67 13.40 9.02
C GLN A 325 15.90 14.23 9.42
N PRO A 326 15.71 15.39 10.09
CA PRO A 326 16.83 16.16 10.61
C PRO A 326 17.77 15.32 11.48
N ASN A 327 19.08 15.55 11.34
CA ASN A 327 20.17 14.88 12.06
C ASN A 327 20.28 13.36 11.81
N ASP A 328 19.86 12.85 10.63
CA ASP A 328 19.96 11.42 10.29
C ASP A 328 21.19 11.05 9.43
N ASP A 329 22.12 12.00 9.30
CA ASP A 329 23.38 11.92 8.53
C ASP A 329 23.22 11.81 7.00
N PHE A 330 22.04 12.12 6.46
CA PHE A 330 21.73 12.09 5.03
C PHE A 330 21.93 10.69 4.39
N TYR A 331 21.69 10.58 3.08
CA TYR A 331 21.88 9.30 2.39
C TYR A 331 23.33 8.82 2.38
N ARG A 332 24.29 9.76 2.33
CA ARG A 332 25.72 9.47 2.17
C ARG A 332 26.31 8.62 3.31
N LYS A 333 25.71 8.67 4.50
CA LYS A 333 26.17 7.90 5.66
C LYS A 333 26.02 6.39 5.47
N SER A 334 24.87 5.94 4.95
CA SER A 334 24.61 4.53 4.70
C SER A 334 24.88 4.12 3.25
N ASN A 335 24.75 5.05 2.30
CA ASN A 335 24.65 4.77 0.86
C ASN A 335 23.60 3.70 0.55
N TYR A 336 22.56 3.63 1.37
CA TYR A 336 21.52 2.64 1.25
C TYR A 336 20.22 3.21 1.81
N LEU A 337 19.14 3.07 1.07
CA LEU A 337 17.80 3.31 1.57
C LEU A 337 16.83 2.30 0.95
N TYR A 338 15.82 1.88 1.71
CA TYR A 338 14.59 1.36 1.12
C TYR A 338 13.36 1.94 1.79
N TRP A 339 12.28 1.98 1.02
CA TRP A 339 10.96 2.38 1.46
C TRP A 339 9.91 1.44 0.86
N THR A 340 8.94 1.06 1.67
CA THR A 340 7.92 0.06 1.35
C THR A 340 6.54 0.65 1.53
N PHE A 341 5.65 0.40 0.57
CA PHE A 341 4.25 0.82 0.59
C PHE A 341 3.35 -0.25 -0.04
N LEU A 342 2.07 -0.21 0.31
CA LEU A 342 1.02 -1.06 -0.24
C LEU A 342 0.25 -0.31 -1.31
N VAL A 343 -0.19 -1.06 -2.31
CA VAL A 343 -1.11 -0.65 -3.36
C VAL A 343 -2.20 -1.70 -3.41
N GLY A 344 -3.46 -1.31 -3.38
CA GLY A 344 -4.55 -2.30 -3.44
C GLY A 344 -5.86 -1.73 -3.92
N VAL A 345 -6.83 -2.63 -4.03
CA VAL A 345 -8.23 -2.34 -4.36
C VAL A 345 -9.13 -2.92 -3.27
N GLY A 346 -10.26 -2.26 -3.02
CA GLY A 346 -11.19 -2.60 -1.94
C GLY A 346 -10.76 -2.00 -0.60
N ALA A 347 -11.14 -2.66 0.48
CA ALA A 347 -10.94 -2.12 1.83
C ALA A 347 -9.45 -2.13 2.21
N PRO A 348 -8.86 -0.98 2.57
CA PRO A 348 -7.50 -0.93 3.09
C PRO A 348 -7.34 -1.86 4.30
N PRO A 349 -6.21 -2.56 4.43
CA PRO A 349 -5.97 -3.45 5.55
C PRO A 349 -5.85 -2.63 6.84
N HIS A 350 -6.92 -2.61 7.62
CA HIS A 350 -6.83 -2.22 9.02
C HIS A 350 -6.18 -3.33 9.81
N SER A 351 -5.32 -2.95 10.75
CA SER A 351 -4.87 -3.87 11.78
C SER A 351 -6.08 -4.31 12.60
N ARG A 352 -6.26 -5.63 12.74
CA ARG A 352 -7.28 -6.15 13.65
C ARG A 352 -6.86 -5.74 15.06
N ILE A 353 -7.83 -5.29 15.88
CA ILE A 353 -7.65 -5.05 17.32
C ILE A 353 -6.81 -6.19 17.89
N GLY A 354 -5.65 -5.85 18.45
CA GLY A 354 -4.69 -6.83 18.92
C GLY A 354 -5.30 -7.71 20.02
N PHE A 355 -4.81 -8.93 20.21
CA PHE A 355 -5.26 -9.78 21.33
C PHE A 355 -5.09 -9.06 22.68
N LEU A 356 -4.02 -8.26 22.83
CA LEU A 356 -3.75 -7.48 24.04
C LEU A 356 -4.74 -6.31 24.20
N GLU A 357 -5.01 -5.55 23.14
CA GLU A 357 -6.05 -4.51 23.16
C GLU A 357 -7.44 -5.10 23.41
N LEU A 358 -7.78 -6.20 22.74
CA LEU A 358 -9.03 -6.92 22.94
C LEU A 358 -9.13 -7.44 24.38
N SER A 359 -8.02 -7.91 24.96
CA SER A 359 -7.93 -8.31 26.36
C SER A 359 -8.12 -7.12 27.30
N ILE A 360 -7.51 -5.97 27.02
CA ILE A 360 -7.68 -4.75 27.82
C ILE A 360 -9.13 -4.27 27.76
N ILE A 361 -9.71 -4.19 26.56
CA ILE A 361 -11.11 -3.82 26.35
C ILE A 361 -12.02 -4.82 27.07
N ALA A 362 -11.77 -6.13 26.95
CA ALA A 362 -12.54 -7.15 27.65
C ALA A 362 -12.40 -7.02 29.17
N SER A 363 -11.20 -6.76 29.70
CA SER A 363 -10.98 -6.53 31.12
C SER A 363 -11.69 -5.27 31.63
N LEU A 364 -11.66 -4.17 30.87
CA LEU A 364 -12.37 -2.92 31.20
C LEU A 364 -13.89 -3.13 31.22
N LEU A 365 -14.43 -3.85 30.23
CA LEU A 365 -15.85 -4.20 30.18
C LEU A 365 -16.24 -5.10 31.36
N LEU A 366 -15.41 -6.07 31.72
CA LEU A 366 -15.62 -6.92 32.90
C LEU A 366 -15.59 -6.11 34.21
N MET A 367 -14.63 -5.19 34.37
CA MET A 367 -14.58 -4.32 35.56
C MET A 367 -15.80 -3.39 35.64
N SER A 368 -16.23 -2.82 34.51
CA SER A 368 -17.41 -1.97 34.45
C SER A 368 -18.70 -2.73 34.79
N THR A 369 -18.86 -3.96 34.29
CA THR A 369 -20.05 -4.79 34.62
C THR A 369 -20.07 -5.20 36.09
N ILE A 370 -18.93 -5.57 36.68
CA ILE A 370 -18.84 -5.92 38.11
C ILE A 370 -19.17 -4.72 39.00
N THR A 371 -18.63 -3.53 38.69
CA THR A 371 -18.91 -2.31 39.47
C THR A 371 -20.39 -1.93 39.39
N MET A 372 -21.03 -2.05 38.23
CA MET A 372 -22.48 -1.84 38.07
C MET A 372 -23.31 -2.81 38.91
N ILE A 373 -22.94 -4.10 38.95
CA ILE A 373 -23.62 -5.11 39.78
C ILE A 373 -23.47 -4.78 41.27
N ILE A 374 -22.26 -4.43 41.72
CA ILE A 374 -22.02 -4.07 43.12
C ILE A 374 -22.83 -2.83 43.51
N MET A 375 -22.83 -1.79 42.68
CA MET A 375 -23.62 -0.58 42.90
C MET A 375 -25.12 -0.89 42.97
N PHE A 376 -25.62 -1.76 42.09
CA PHE A 376 -27.00 -2.24 42.13
C PHE A 376 -27.31 -3.01 43.41
N CYS A 377 -26.43 -3.91 43.85
CA CYS A 377 -26.59 -4.65 45.10
C CYS A 377 -26.58 -3.72 46.34
N VAL A 378 -25.68 -2.73 46.37
CA VAL A 378 -25.63 -1.72 47.43
C VAL A 378 -26.89 -0.88 47.44
N PHE A 379 -27.35 -0.44 46.27
CA PHE A 379 -28.61 0.30 46.13
C PHE A 379 -29.80 -0.51 46.62
N MET A 380 -29.93 -1.78 46.21
CA MET A 380 -30.99 -2.68 46.67
C MET A 380 -30.94 -2.93 48.17
N ARG A 381 -29.74 -3.09 48.76
CA ARG A 381 -29.55 -3.19 50.21
C ARG A 381 -29.95 -1.91 50.93
N TRP A 382 -29.59 -0.75 50.40
CA TRP A 382 -29.96 0.55 50.96
C TRP A 382 -31.49 0.75 50.94
N VAL A 383 -32.15 0.44 49.82
CA VAL A 383 -33.62 0.48 49.72
C VAL A 383 -34.27 -0.51 50.69
N SER A 384 -33.77 -1.74 50.80
CA SER A 384 -34.28 -2.73 51.75
C SER A 384 -34.05 -2.31 53.20
N SER A 385 -32.91 -1.70 53.53
CA SER A 385 -32.62 -1.19 54.87
C SER A 385 -33.57 -0.05 55.24
N LYS A 386 -33.84 0.88 54.31
CA LYS A 386 -34.85 1.92 54.49
C LYS A 386 -36.25 1.34 54.67
N ARG A 387 -36.60 0.30 53.90
CA ARG A 387 -37.89 -0.38 54.05
C ARG A 387 -38.00 -1.09 55.39
N ASN A 388 -36.94 -1.74 55.85
CA ASN A 388 -36.91 -2.43 57.13
C ASN A 388 -36.87 -1.46 58.32
N SER A 389 -36.25 -0.28 58.18
CA SER A 389 -36.35 0.77 59.21
C SER A 389 -37.75 1.36 59.30
N ILE A 390 -38.50 1.44 58.19
CA ILE A 390 -39.93 1.82 58.22
C ILE A 390 -40.80 0.73 58.87
N ILE A 391 -40.40 -0.55 58.81
CA ILE A 391 -41.19 -1.68 59.32
C ILE A 391 -40.83 -2.07 60.77
N TYR A 392 -39.59 -1.87 61.23
CA TYR A 392 -39.08 -2.41 62.50
C TYR A 392 -38.46 -1.39 63.48
N GLY A 393 -38.58 -0.08 63.25
CA GLY A 393 -38.05 0.90 64.20
C GLY A 393 -38.85 2.20 64.28
N GLN A 394 -39.55 2.34 65.41
CA GLN A 394 -40.16 3.55 66.01
C GLN A 394 -41.37 4.18 65.32
#